data_AF-J9F6M5-F1
#
_entry.id   AF-J9F6M5-F1
#
_cell.length_a   1.000
_cell.length_b   1.000
_cell.length_c   1.000
_cell.angle_alpha   90.00
_cell.angle_beta   90.00
_cell.angle_gamma   90.00
#
_symmetry.space_group_name_H-M   'P 1'
#
loop_
_entity.id
_entity.type
_entity.pdbx_description
1 polymer ?
#
loop_
_entity_poly.entity_id
_entity_poly.type
_entity_poly.pdbx_seq_one_letter_code
_entity_poly.pdbx_strand_id
1 'polypeptide(L)'
;VNLNKNLYHCFGCNRGGDGISFIMEMENLDFQQAVRLLAEKFNILMEDEYDEERSDADKNKQAHKDSLYAVLDKLQEFFTDSLRVSARDDSRTAREYAYHRWPES
;
A
#
# COMPACT_ATOMS: atom_id res chain seq x y z
N VAL A 1 17.38 17.08 0.84
CA VAL A 1 16.01 17.11 1.42
C VAL A 1 15.18 18.11 0.63
N ASN A 2 13.98 17.73 0.20
CA ASN A 2 13.02 18.58 -0.49
C ASN A 2 11.89 18.96 0.48
N LEU A 3 11.90 20.20 0.98
CA LEU A 3 10.93 20.68 1.98
C LEU A 3 9.51 20.76 1.43
N ASN A 4 9.32 21.09 0.15
CA ASN A 4 7.99 21.20 -0.45
C ASN A 4 7.30 19.83 -0.60
N LYS A 5 8.09 18.76 -0.69
CA LYS A 5 7.59 17.40 -0.86
C LYS A 5 7.67 16.56 0.42
N ASN A 6 8.29 17.06 1.49
CA ASN A 6 8.62 16.30 2.70
C ASN A 6 9.41 15.00 2.42
N LEU A 7 10.33 15.06 1.42
CA LEU A 7 11.11 13.90 0.99
C LEU A 7 12.61 14.10 1.19
N TYR A 8 13.33 13.04 1.51
CA TYR A 8 14.79 12.98 1.43
C TYR A 8 15.25 12.14 0.24
N HIS A 9 16.47 12.42 -0.22
CA HIS A 9 17.13 11.67 -1.28
C HIS A 9 18.64 11.71 -1.03
N CYS A 10 19.27 10.55 -0.99
CA CYS A 10 20.70 10.37 -0.87
C CYS A 10 21.33 10.20 -2.25
N PHE A 11 22.15 11.17 -2.67
CA PHE A 11 22.81 11.16 -3.98
C PHE A 11 23.99 10.17 -4.09
N GLY A 12 24.40 9.56 -2.97
CA GLY A 12 25.49 8.57 -2.96
C GLY A 12 25.02 7.12 -3.09
N CYS A 13 23.87 6.78 -2.49
CA CYS A 13 23.33 5.41 -2.49
C CYS A 13 21.95 5.28 -3.17
N ASN A 14 21.45 6.36 -3.77
CA ASN A 14 20.17 6.43 -4.48
C ASN A 14 18.94 6.04 -3.64
N ARG A 15 19.06 6.04 -2.31
CA ARG A 15 17.94 5.86 -1.39
C ARG A 15 17.17 7.16 -1.24
N GLY A 16 15.86 7.08 -1.12
CA GLY A 16 14.99 8.22 -0.85
C GLY A 16 13.67 7.77 -0.28
N GLY A 17 12.99 8.67 0.40
CA GLY A 17 11.76 8.39 1.13
C GLY A 17 11.25 9.61 1.86
N ASP A 18 10.33 9.42 2.79
CA ASP A 18 9.83 10.47 3.67
C ASP A 18 10.66 10.58 4.97
N GLY A 19 10.31 11.53 5.83
CA GLY A 19 11.02 11.75 7.10
C GLY A 19 10.94 10.57 8.06
N ILE A 20 9.89 9.75 8.00
CA ILE A 20 9.73 8.57 8.87
C ILE A 20 10.67 7.47 8.39
N SER A 21 10.71 7.23 7.08
CA SER A 21 11.62 6.26 6.43
C SER A 21 13.08 6.57 6.74
N PHE A 22 13.44 7.86 6.78
CA PHE A 22 14.79 8.28 7.17
C PHE A 22 15.14 7.88 8.60
N ILE A 23 14.23 8.11 9.56
CA ILE A 23 14.43 7.74 10.98
C ILE A 23 14.51 6.21 11.12
N MET A 24 13.63 5.47 10.45
CA MET A 24 13.63 4.01 10.43
C MET A 24 14.98 3.45 9.95
N GLU A 25 15.53 3.98 8.86
CA GLU A 25 16.83 3.54 8.33
C GLU A 25 18.01 3.95 9.21
N MET A 26 17.95 5.14 9.81
CA MET A 26 19.05 5.71 10.61
C MET A 26 19.19 5.02 11.97
N GLU A 27 18.06 4.75 12.63
CA GLU A 27 17.99 4.17 13.97
C GLU A 27 17.70 2.65 13.94
N ASN A 28 17.57 2.07 12.74
CA ASN A 28 17.18 0.66 12.53
C ASN A 28 15.91 0.27 13.29
N LEU A 29 14.89 1.13 13.17
CA LEU A 29 13.60 1.00 13.84
C LEU A 29 12.52 0.56 12.85
N ASP A 30 11.51 -0.16 13.36
CA ASP A 30 10.27 -0.35 12.62
C ASP A 30 9.45 0.96 12.57
N PHE A 31 8.36 0.93 11.79
CA PHE A 31 7.51 2.10 11.60
C PHE A 31 6.89 2.62 12.92
N GLN A 32 6.42 1.73 13.80
CA GLN A 32 5.79 2.14 15.05
C GLN A 32 6.82 2.75 16.01
N GLN A 33 7.98 2.12 16.10
CA GLN A 33 9.11 2.63 16.89
C GLN A 33 9.58 4.01 16.39
N ALA A 34 9.70 4.20 15.08
CA ALA A 34 10.07 5.48 14.49
C ALA A 34 9.02 6.57 14.74
N VAL A 35 7.73 6.23 14.65
CA VAL A 35 6.63 7.16 14.95
C VAL A 35 6.58 7.50 16.45
N ARG A 36 6.85 6.55 17.35
CA ARG A 36 6.97 6.80 18.80
C ARG A 36 8.12 7.74 19.11
N LEU A 37 9.29 7.49 18.56
CA LEU A 37 10.46 8.36 18.76
C LEU A 37 10.16 9.80 18.29
N LEU A 38 9.44 9.97 17.18
CA LEU A 38 9.02 11.28 16.71
C LEU A 38 7.96 11.90 17.64
N ALA A 39 6.96 11.13 18.09
CA ALA A 39 5.93 11.62 18.98
C ALA A 39 6.52 12.10 20.32
N GLU A 40 7.43 11.32 20.93
CA GLU A 40 8.15 11.71 22.14
C GLU A 40 8.96 12.99 21.93
N LYS A 41 9.70 13.06 20.82
CA LYS A 41 10.54 14.24 20.48
C LYS A 41 9.72 15.51 20.29
N PHE A 42 8.50 15.39 19.76
CA PHE A 42 7.59 16.52 19.54
C PHE A 42 6.51 16.66 20.63
N ASN A 43 6.61 15.89 21.71
CA ASN A 43 5.68 15.90 22.84
C ASN A 43 4.21 15.70 22.42
N ILE A 44 4.00 14.85 21.41
CA ILE A 44 2.69 14.40 20.93
C ILE A 44 2.27 13.20 21.78
N LEU A 45 1.14 13.33 22.47
CA LEU A 45 0.55 12.21 23.22
C LEU A 45 0.08 11.15 22.21
N MET A 46 0.65 9.95 22.31
CA MET A 46 0.13 8.77 21.64
C MET A 46 -0.50 7.85 22.69
N GLU A 47 -1.65 7.28 22.37
CA GLU A 47 -2.29 6.26 23.20
C GLU A 47 -1.49 4.96 23.14
N ASP A 48 -1.31 4.31 24.28
CA ASP A 48 -0.52 3.07 24.40
C ASP A 48 -1.19 1.86 23.74
N GLU A 49 -2.39 2.00 23.16
CA GLU A 49 -3.04 0.94 22.36
C GLU A 49 -2.23 0.56 21.11
N TYR A 50 -1.25 1.38 20.71
CA TYR A 50 -0.31 1.08 19.64
C TYR A 50 0.97 0.37 20.10
N ASP A 51 1.13 0.17 21.42
CA ASP A 51 2.33 -0.39 22.08
C ASP A 51 2.24 -1.91 22.28
N GLU A 52 1.08 -2.51 22.00
CA GLU A 52 0.95 -3.96 21.98
C GLU A 52 1.67 -4.51 20.74
N GLU A 53 2.71 -5.34 20.97
CA GLU A 53 3.21 -6.24 19.94
C GLU A 53 1.99 -6.90 19.30
N ARG A 54 1.76 -6.64 18.00
CA ARG A 54 0.65 -7.23 17.25
C ARG A 54 0.58 -8.70 17.62
N SER A 55 -0.55 -9.10 18.21
CA SER A 55 -0.74 -10.48 18.63
C SER A 55 -0.49 -11.40 17.43
N ASP A 56 -0.09 -12.64 17.69
CA ASP A 56 0.05 -13.62 16.60
C ASP A 56 -1.25 -13.77 15.80
N ALA A 57 -2.40 -13.53 16.44
CA ALA A 57 -3.69 -13.47 15.77
C ALA A 57 -3.81 -12.29 14.80
N ASP A 58 -3.32 -11.10 15.16
CA ASP A 58 -3.33 -9.92 14.28
C ASP A 58 -2.36 -10.07 13.11
N LYS A 59 -1.16 -10.62 13.36
CA LYS A 59 -0.19 -10.95 12.31
C LYS A 59 -0.78 -11.97 11.33
N ASN A 60 -1.44 -13.01 11.83
CA ASN A 60 -2.08 -14.03 11.00
C ASN A 60 -3.28 -13.47 10.23
N LYS A 61 -4.08 -12.59 10.84
CA LYS A 61 -5.19 -11.88 10.18
C LYS A 61 -4.68 -10.97 9.06
N GLN A 62 -3.57 -10.28 9.27
CA GLN A 62 -2.95 -9.47 8.23
C GLN A 62 -2.40 -10.33 7.09
N ALA A 63 -1.65 -11.39 7.40
CA ALA A 63 -1.14 -12.33 6.40
C ALA A 63 -2.26 -12.97 5.57
N HIS A 64 -3.38 -13.31 6.20
CA HIS A 64 -4.55 -13.82 5.51
C HIS A 64 -5.17 -12.79 4.55
N LYS A 65 -5.29 -11.52 4.98
CA LYS A 65 -5.74 -10.42 4.12
C LYS A 65 -4.80 -10.21 2.93
N ASP A 66 -3.50 -10.21 3.17
CA ASP A 66 -2.49 -10.01 2.13
C ASP A 66 -2.55 -11.15 1.09
N SER A 67 -2.77 -12.39 1.54
CA SER A 67 -3.00 -13.53 0.65
C SER A 67 -4.26 -13.36 -0.21
N LEU A 68 -5.36 -12.86 0.35
CA LEU A 68 -6.58 -12.57 -0.41
C LEU A 68 -6.35 -11.48 -1.46
N TYR A 69 -5.63 -10.41 -1.11
CA TYR A 69 -5.32 -9.36 -2.07
C TYR A 69 -4.44 -9.87 -3.22
N ALA A 70 -3.48 -10.75 -2.95
CA ALA A 70 -2.66 -11.36 -4.01
C ALA A 70 -3.50 -12.18 -4.99
N VAL A 71 -4.53 -12.89 -4.53
CA VAL A 71 -5.47 -13.61 -5.39
C VAL A 71 -6.35 -12.63 -6.18
N LEU A 72 -6.89 -11.61 -5.51
CA LEU A 72 -7.73 -10.60 -6.16
C LEU A 72 -6.99 -9.85 -7.27
N ASP A 73 -5.71 -9.55 -7.08
CA ASP A 73 -4.85 -8.93 -8.10
C ASP A 73 -4.77 -9.79 -9.37
N LYS A 74 -4.56 -11.10 -9.20
CA LYS A 74 -4.53 -12.04 -10.33
C LYS A 74 -5.87 -12.23 -11.02
N LEU A 75 -6.97 -12.21 -10.25
CA LEU A 75 -8.30 -12.25 -10.84
C LEU A 75 -8.60 -10.98 -11.64
N GLN A 76 -8.25 -9.82 -11.09
CA GLN A 76 -8.43 -8.54 -11.77
C GLN A 76 -7.67 -8.52 -13.11
N GLU A 77 -6.41 -8.94 -13.11
CA GLU A 77 -5.57 -9.06 -14.32
C GLU A 77 -6.26 -9.98 -15.34
N PHE A 78 -6.62 -11.20 -14.94
CA PHE A 78 -7.26 -12.19 -15.81
C PHE A 78 -8.58 -11.70 -16.43
N PHE A 79 -9.47 -11.12 -15.64
CA PHE A 79 -10.78 -10.66 -16.14
C PHE A 79 -10.65 -9.42 -17.01
N THR A 80 -9.75 -8.49 -16.67
CA THR A 80 -9.49 -7.30 -17.48
C THR A 80 -8.94 -7.70 -18.83
N ASP A 81 -7.98 -8.61 -18.87
CA ASP A 81 -7.39 -9.11 -20.11
C ASP A 81 -8.43 -9.87 -20.93
N SER A 82 -9.19 -10.76 -20.31
CA SER A 82 -10.27 -11.52 -20.96
C SER A 82 -11.32 -10.61 -21.59
N LEU A 83 -11.65 -9.48 -20.95
CA LEU A 83 -12.55 -8.47 -21.50
C LEU A 83 -11.94 -7.71 -22.68
N ARG A 84 -10.63 -7.45 -22.66
CA ARG A 84 -9.92 -6.68 -23.70
C ARG A 84 -9.63 -7.48 -24.97
N VAL A 85 -9.55 -8.82 -24.89
CA VAL A 85 -9.32 -9.67 -26.09
C VAL A 85 -10.40 -9.42 -27.15
N SER A 86 -9.99 -8.90 -28.30
CA SER A 86 -10.88 -8.57 -29.42
C SER A 86 -11.26 -9.76 -30.30
N ALA A 87 -10.52 -10.86 -30.21
CA ALA A 87 -10.69 -12.02 -31.07
C ALA A 87 -11.83 -12.98 -30.64
N ARG A 88 -12.38 -12.84 -29.43
CA ARG A 88 -13.47 -13.68 -28.93
C ARG A 88 -14.80 -12.95 -29.02
N ASP A 89 -15.81 -13.60 -29.63
CA ASP A 89 -17.18 -13.07 -29.74
C ASP A 89 -17.81 -12.82 -28.36
N ASP A 90 -17.51 -13.67 -27.37
CA ASP A 90 -17.99 -13.50 -25.98
C ASP A 90 -17.46 -12.22 -25.35
N SER A 91 -16.17 -11.90 -25.56
CA SER A 91 -15.53 -10.68 -25.04
C SER A 91 -16.09 -9.42 -25.71
N ARG A 92 -16.52 -9.49 -26.98
CA ARG A 92 -17.21 -8.38 -27.65
C ARG A 92 -18.59 -8.14 -27.02
N THR A 93 -19.38 -9.20 -26.86
CA THR A 93 -20.72 -9.15 -26.29
C THR A 93 -20.71 -8.64 -24.84
N ALA A 94 -19.74 -9.09 -24.04
CA ALA A 94 -19.57 -8.65 -22.66
C ALA A 94 -19.24 -7.15 -22.56
N ARG A 95 -18.39 -6.62 -23.46
CA ARG A 95 -18.07 -5.18 -23.52
C ARG A 95 -19.26 -4.35 -23.96
N GLU A 96 -19.98 -4.79 -24.98
CA GLU A 96 -21.19 -4.12 -25.44
C GLU A 96 -22.22 -4.01 -24.30
N TYR A 97 -22.45 -5.10 -23.56
CA TYR A 97 -23.32 -5.08 -22.39
C TYR A 97 -22.84 -4.12 -21.30
N ALA A 98 -21.55 -4.19 -20.93
CA ALA A 98 -20.99 -3.37 -19.86
C ALA A 98 -21.09 -1.87 -20.19
N TYR A 99 -20.69 -1.47 -21.40
CA TYR A 99 -20.69 -0.07 -21.83
C TYR A 99 -22.09 0.48 -22.09
N HIS A 100 -23.06 -0.36 -22.50
CA HIS A 100 -24.46 0.06 -22.58
C HIS A 100 -25.06 0.30 -21.19
N ARG A 101 -24.71 -0.54 -20.21
CA ARG A 101 -25.32 -0.52 -18.88
C ARG A 101 -24.73 0.57 -17.97
N TRP A 102 -23.43 0.85 -18.10
CA TRP A 102 -22.74 1.90 -17.36
C TRP A 102 -22.02 2.81 -18.35
N PRO A 103 -22.73 3.78 -18.98
CA PRO A 103 -22.09 4.76 -19.83
C PRO A 103 -21.06 5.55 -19.02
N GLU A 104 -19.84 5.69 -19.54
CA GLU A 104 -18.80 6.51 -18.93
C GLU A 104 -19.33 7.95 -18.79
N SER A 105 -19.41 8.45 -17.55
CA SER A 105 -19.80 9.81 -17.19
C SER A 105 -18.65 10.79 -17.36
#